data_AF-A0A7J3MKV9-F1
#
_entry.id   AF-A0A7J3MKV9-F1
#
_cell.length_a   1.000
_cell.length_b   1.000
_cell.length_c   1.000
_cell.angle_alpha   90.00
_cell.angle_beta   90.00
_cell.angle_gamma   90.00
#
_symmetry.space_group_name_H-M   'P 1'
#
loop_
_entity.id
_entity.type
_entity.pdbx_description
1 polymer ?
#
loop_
_entity_poly.entity_id
_entity_poly.type
_entity_poly.pdbx_seq_one_letter_code
_entity_poly.pdbx_strand_id
1 'polypeptide(L)'
;MKDRRLIEVNFPLKEVSEESVREKNIRQGHISTLHIWWARRPLAASRATAYAALIPAPDNDDELKEKLEFIAKLSKWENSLNEQLIEKARKDIRDFFNGKAPKVLDCFAGGGSIPLEALRLGCETYALEYNPVAVLILKAVLEYPQKYSQARAEDPKQTTLAGEVQTKGIPRLLYDVKRWGEWVLNEARKEIGRFYPPDPDGSIPVGYIWARTIKCQNPSCGAEVPLMKQFWLAKKKDKKIALKMLVDKERKRIDF
;
A
#
# COMPACT_ATOMS: atom_id res chain seq x y z
N MET A 1 -3.53 2.81 -40.64
CA MET A 1 -3.72 2.06 -39.38
C MET A 1 -5.00 2.57 -38.74
N LYS A 2 -5.92 1.70 -38.34
CA LYS A 2 -6.95 2.10 -37.39
C LYS A 2 -6.23 2.28 -36.05
N ASP A 3 -5.99 3.52 -35.64
CA ASP A 3 -5.30 3.87 -34.38
C ASP A 3 -6.21 3.72 -33.14
N ARG A 4 -7.29 2.94 -33.26
CA ARG A 4 -8.26 2.74 -32.20
C ARG A 4 -7.70 1.77 -31.17
N ARG A 5 -7.84 2.10 -29.89
CA ARG A 5 -7.35 1.32 -28.75
C ARG A 5 -8.45 0.44 -28.17
N LEU A 6 -8.06 -0.66 -27.53
CA LEU A 6 -9.03 -1.56 -26.90
C LEU A 6 -9.91 -0.83 -25.88
N ILE A 7 -9.32 0.09 -25.10
CA ILE A 7 -10.05 0.89 -24.10
C ILE A 7 -11.21 1.73 -24.71
N GLU A 8 -11.14 2.07 -26.00
CA GLU A 8 -12.19 2.81 -26.72
C GLU A 8 -13.31 1.89 -27.27
N VAL A 9 -13.14 0.58 -27.15
CA VAL A 9 -14.11 -0.43 -27.62
C VAL A 9 -14.84 -1.02 -26.42
N ASN A 10 -14.10 -1.62 -25.49
CA ASN A 10 -14.67 -2.26 -24.32
C ASN A 10 -13.61 -2.46 -23.23
N PHE A 11 -14.06 -2.71 -22.01
CA PHE A 11 -13.21 -2.92 -20.84
C PHE A 11 -13.94 -3.81 -19.82
N PRO A 12 -13.29 -4.81 -19.19
CA PRO A 12 -13.94 -5.69 -18.22
C PRO A 12 -14.09 -4.99 -16.87
N LEU A 13 -14.98 -3.98 -16.85
CA LEU A 13 -15.11 -3.03 -15.75
C LEU A 13 -15.48 -3.72 -14.44
N LYS A 14 -16.34 -4.74 -14.49
CA LYS A 14 -16.81 -5.46 -13.31
C LYS A 14 -15.64 -6.18 -12.62
N GLU A 15 -14.92 -7.00 -13.36
CA GLU A 15 -13.81 -7.83 -12.85
C GLU A 15 -12.67 -6.95 -12.31
N VAL A 16 -12.32 -5.89 -13.04
CA VAL A 16 -11.27 -4.94 -12.61
C VAL A 16 -11.71 -4.17 -11.36
N SER A 17 -12.98 -3.81 -11.26
CA SER A 17 -13.52 -3.10 -10.08
C SER A 17 -13.53 -4.00 -8.84
N GLU A 18 -13.90 -5.27 -8.99
CA GLU A 18 -13.87 -6.25 -7.90
C GLU A 18 -12.45 -6.42 -7.33
N GLU A 19 -11.45 -6.59 -8.20
CA GLU A 19 -10.04 -6.66 -7.77
C GLU A 19 -9.54 -5.34 -7.15
N SER A 20 -9.98 -4.19 -7.69
CA SER A 20 -9.64 -2.86 -7.14
C SER A 20 -10.20 -2.62 -5.73
N VAL A 21 -11.35 -3.20 -5.40
CA VAL A 21 -11.91 -3.18 -4.04
C VAL A 21 -11.15 -4.16 -3.14
N ARG A 22 -10.86 -5.37 -3.66
CA ARG A 22 -10.17 -6.43 -2.93
C ARG A 22 -8.76 -6.02 -2.50
N GLU A 23 -8.00 -5.37 -3.37
CA GLU A 23 -6.61 -4.98 -3.06
C GLU A 23 -6.47 -4.01 -1.89
N LYS A 24 -7.52 -3.23 -1.57
CA LYS A 24 -7.52 -2.30 -0.42
C LYS A 24 -7.30 -3.02 0.92
N ASN A 25 -7.57 -4.31 0.98
CA ASN A 25 -7.38 -5.13 2.18
C ASN A 25 -6.06 -5.92 2.18
N ILE A 26 -5.28 -5.84 1.10
CA ILE A 26 -3.98 -6.50 1.01
C ILE A 26 -2.95 -5.67 1.79
N ARG A 27 -2.14 -6.37 2.58
CA ARG A 27 -1.13 -5.76 3.46
C ARG A 27 0.28 -6.25 3.15
N GLN A 28 0.41 -7.49 2.68
CA GLN A 28 1.71 -8.03 2.30
C GLN A 28 2.06 -7.66 0.86
N GLY A 29 3.26 -7.12 0.64
CA GLY A 29 3.80 -6.80 -0.68
C GLY A 29 3.18 -5.59 -1.40
N HIS A 30 2.06 -5.05 -0.91
CA HIS A 30 1.40 -3.90 -1.52
C HIS A 30 2.11 -2.59 -1.17
N ILE A 31 2.34 -1.72 -2.15
CA ILE A 31 3.11 -0.46 -1.96
C ILE A 31 2.50 0.51 -0.93
N SER A 32 1.23 0.32 -0.56
CA SER A 32 0.59 1.12 0.48
C SER A 32 1.15 0.90 1.88
N THR A 33 1.86 -0.20 2.11
CA THR A 33 2.51 -0.47 3.40
C THR A 33 3.91 0.13 3.49
N LEU A 34 4.49 0.58 2.37
CA LEU A 34 5.70 1.41 2.39
C LEU A 34 5.38 2.83 2.84
N HIS A 35 4.33 3.43 2.28
CA HIS A 35 3.84 4.75 2.67
C HIS A 35 2.35 4.92 2.34
N ILE A 36 1.61 5.62 3.19
CA ILE A 36 0.20 5.95 2.93
C ILE A 36 0.13 7.15 1.99
N TRP A 37 -0.55 7.00 0.84
CA TRP A 37 -0.88 8.12 -0.04
C TRP A 37 -2.41 8.21 -0.13
N TRP A 38 -2.96 9.37 0.24
CA TRP A 38 -4.41 9.55 0.45
C TRP A 38 -5.25 9.41 -0.83
N ALA A 39 -4.64 9.65 -2.00
CA ALA A 39 -5.32 9.58 -3.30
C ALA A 39 -4.77 8.44 -4.19
N ARG A 40 -4.27 7.35 -3.60
CA ARG A 40 -3.67 6.26 -4.36
C ARG A 40 -4.71 5.57 -5.25
N ARG A 41 -4.42 5.45 -6.54
CA ARG A 41 -5.22 4.65 -7.49
C ARG A 41 -4.96 3.16 -7.31
N PRO A 42 -5.98 2.30 -7.48
CA PRO A 42 -5.78 0.87 -7.36
C PRO A 42 -4.76 0.35 -8.38
N LEU A 43 -3.87 -0.58 -7.98
CA LEU A 43 -2.88 -1.17 -8.88
C LEU A 43 -3.55 -2.03 -9.94
N ALA A 44 -4.57 -2.80 -9.56
CA ALA A 44 -5.38 -3.60 -10.47
C ALA A 44 -5.94 -2.76 -11.63
N ALA A 45 -6.63 -1.66 -11.30
CA ALA A 45 -7.15 -0.71 -12.30
C ALA A 45 -6.03 -0.05 -13.11
N SER A 46 -4.96 0.41 -12.45
CA SER A 46 -3.84 1.08 -13.12
C SER A 46 -3.20 0.20 -14.19
N ARG A 47 -2.94 -1.08 -13.87
CA ARG A 47 -2.39 -2.07 -14.82
C ARG A 47 -3.35 -2.37 -15.97
N ALA A 48 -4.61 -2.67 -15.64
CA ALA A 48 -5.62 -3.02 -16.63
C ALA A 48 -5.87 -1.88 -17.63
N THR A 49 -6.04 -0.66 -17.13
CA THR A 49 -6.27 0.54 -17.94
C THR A 49 -5.04 0.88 -18.79
N ALA A 50 -3.83 0.83 -18.22
CA ALA A 50 -2.60 1.07 -18.98
C ALA A 50 -2.45 0.06 -20.13
N TYR A 51 -2.67 -1.23 -19.85
CA TYR A 51 -2.61 -2.27 -20.88
C TYR A 51 -3.66 -2.02 -21.98
N ALA A 52 -4.93 -1.81 -21.63
CA ALA A 52 -6.01 -1.59 -22.60
C ALA A 52 -5.82 -0.33 -23.46
N ALA A 53 -5.12 0.69 -22.95
CA ALA A 53 -4.80 1.90 -23.69
C ALA A 53 -3.62 1.72 -24.67
N LEU A 54 -2.73 0.74 -24.41
CA LEU A 54 -1.49 0.55 -25.16
C LEU A 54 -1.57 -0.54 -26.23
N ILE A 55 -2.69 -1.27 -26.32
CA ILE A 55 -2.90 -2.31 -27.34
C ILE A 55 -4.00 -1.91 -28.33
N PRO A 56 -3.97 -2.44 -29.57
CA PRO A 56 -4.98 -2.10 -30.57
C PRO A 56 -6.35 -2.64 -30.20
N ALA A 57 -7.38 -1.97 -30.72
CA ALA A 57 -8.74 -2.50 -30.76
C ALA A 57 -8.75 -3.87 -31.47
N PRO A 58 -9.54 -4.84 -30.97
CA PRO A 58 -9.70 -6.13 -31.62
C PRO A 58 -10.47 -5.98 -32.94
N ASP A 59 -10.18 -6.86 -33.89
CA ASP A 59 -10.80 -6.85 -35.22
C ASP A 59 -12.16 -7.56 -35.25
N ASN A 60 -12.41 -8.47 -34.30
CA ASN A 60 -13.64 -9.25 -34.19
C ASN A 60 -14.02 -9.56 -32.73
N ASP A 61 -15.22 -10.12 -32.55
CA ASP A 61 -15.79 -10.38 -31.22
C ASP A 61 -15.07 -11.50 -30.44
N ASP A 62 -14.49 -12.48 -31.13
CA ASP A 62 -13.72 -13.56 -30.49
C ASP A 62 -12.42 -13.01 -29.90
N GLU A 63 -11.68 -12.21 -30.67
CA GLU A 63 -10.46 -11.53 -30.20
C GLU A 63 -10.78 -10.54 -29.07
N LEU A 64 -11.92 -9.85 -29.16
CA LEU A 64 -12.39 -8.98 -28.09
C LEU A 64 -12.59 -9.76 -26.79
N LYS A 65 -13.30 -10.88 -26.85
CA LYS A 65 -13.54 -11.73 -25.68
C LYS A 65 -12.23 -12.23 -25.06
N GLU A 66 -11.30 -12.70 -25.88
CA GLU A 66 -9.98 -13.16 -25.39
C GLU A 66 -9.20 -12.04 -24.69
N LYS A 67 -9.19 -10.83 -25.26
CA LYS A 67 -8.50 -9.67 -24.65
C LYS A 67 -9.16 -9.24 -23.34
N LEU A 68 -10.49 -9.26 -23.25
CA LEU A 68 -11.21 -8.93 -22.02
C LEU A 68 -10.94 -9.95 -20.91
N GLU A 69 -10.95 -11.25 -21.24
CA GLU A 69 -10.59 -12.31 -20.30
C GLU A 69 -9.13 -12.20 -19.85
N PHE A 70 -8.23 -11.81 -20.75
CA PHE A 70 -6.83 -11.56 -20.42
C PHE A 70 -6.67 -10.38 -19.46
N ILE A 71 -7.35 -9.25 -19.68
CA ILE A 71 -7.32 -8.10 -18.77
C ILE A 71 -7.85 -8.49 -17.38
N ALA A 72 -8.95 -9.24 -17.31
CA ALA A 72 -9.51 -9.71 -16.05
C ALA A 72 -8.55 -10.65 -15.28
N LYS A 73 -7.72 -11.43 -15.99
CA LYS A 73 -6.64 -12.22 -15.37
C LYS A 73 -5.49 -11.31 -14.92
N LEU A 74 -5.09 -10.36 -15.77
CA LEU A 74 -3.98 -9.44 -15.53
C LEU A 74 -4.23 -8.51 -14.34
N SER A 75 -5.49 -8.14 -14.06
CA SER A 75 -5.87 -7.24 -12.95
C SER A 75 -5.77 -7.89 -11.57
N LYS A 76 -5.74 -9.22 -11.47
CA LYS A 76 -5.65 -9.93 -10.19
C LYS A 76 -4.34 -9.64 -9.48
N TRP A 77 -4.39 -9.43 -8.16
CA TRP A 77 -3.20 -9.17 -7.35
C TRP A 77 -2.18 -10.31 -7.42
N GLU A 78 -2.66 -11.56 -7.35
CA GLU A 78 -1.84 -12.78 -7.38
C GLU A 78 -1.02 -12.90 -8.68
N ASN A 79 -1.56 -12.34 -9.77
CA ASN A 79 -0.92 -12.38 -11.09
C ASN A 79 0.06 -11.22 -11.31
N SER A 80 0.20 -10.31 -10.35
CA SER A 80 1.08 -9.15 -10.47
C SER A 80 2.55 -9.53 -10.67
N LEU A 81 2.98 -10.69 -10.18
CA LEU A 81 4.33 -11.21 -10.35
C LEU A 81 4.39 -12.44 -11.26
N ASN A 82 3.31 -12.77 -11.98
CA ASN A 82 3.30 -13.88 -12.91
C ASN A 82 4.08 -13.51 -14.18
N GLU A 83 5.31 -14.00 -14.30
CA GLU A 83 6.22 -13.68 -15.40
C GLU A 83 5.63 -13.98 -16.78
N GLN A 84 4.89 -15.09 -16.93
CA GLN A 84 4.29 -15.47 -18.21
C GLN A 84 3.21 -14.48 -18.64
N LEU A 85 2.33 -14.07 -17.72
CA LEU A 85 1.28 -13.09 -18.00
C LEU A 85 1.86 -11.70 -18.28
N ILE A 86 2.85 -11.28 -17.50
CA ILE A 86 3.51 -9.98 -17.67
C ILE A 86 4.29 -9.94 -18.98
N GLU A 87 5.01 -11.01 -19.33
CA GLU A 87 5.77 -11.06 -20.59
C GLU A 87 4.86 -11.11 -21.81
N LYS A 88 3.73 -11.82 -21.74
CA LYS A 88 2.68 -11.73 -22.77
C LYS A 88 2.20 -10.29 -22.94
N ALA A 89 1.85 -9.60 -21.85
CA ALA A 89 1.39 -8.21 -21.92
C ALA A 89 2.46 -7.27 -22.50
N ARG A 90 3.72 -7.44 -22.12
CA ARG A 90 4.87 -6.70 -22.68
C ARG A 90 5.08 -6.97 -24.16
N LYS A 91 4.88 -8.21 -24.59
CA LYS A 91 5.01 -8.61 -26.00
C LYS A 91 3.89 -7.96 -26.82
N ASP A 92 2.63 -8.08 -26.37
CA ASP A 92 1.48 -7.49 -27.06
C ASP A 92 1.64 -5.97 -27.25
N ILE A 93 2.16 -5.27 -26.24
CA ILE A 93 2.49 -3.84 -26.33
C ILE A 93 3.66 -3.61 -27.32
N ARG A 94 4.79 -4.32 -27.17
CA ARG A 94 5.97 -4.12 -28.05
C ARG A 94 5.65 -4.40 -29.51
N ASP A 95 4.89 -5.46 -29.79
CA ASP A 95 4.50 -5.83 -31.16
C ASP A 95 3.71 -4.69 -31.83
N PHE A 96 2.83 -4.03 -31.09
CA PHE A 96 2.10 -2.85 -31.58
C PHE A 96 3.01 -1.63 -31.78
N PHE A 97 4.02 -1.42 -30.92
CA PHE A 97 4.97 -0.31 -31.01
C PHE A 97 6.26 -0.65 -31.78
N ASN A 98 6.18 -1.53 -32.79
CA ASN A 98 7.29 -1.90 -33.68
C ASN A 98 8.55 -2.40 -32.91
N GLY A 99 8.34 -3.21 -31.88
CA GLY A 99 9.39 -3.77 -31.03
C GLY A 99 9.95 -2.80 -29.98
N LYS A 100 9.44 -1.56 -29.89
CA LYS A 100 9.93 -0.54 -28.95
C LYS A 100 9.07 -0.50 -27.69
N ALA A 101 9.69 -0.13 -26.58
CA ALA A 101 8.97 0.23 -25.37
C ALA A 101 8.30 1.62 -25.57
N PRO A 102 6.97 1.75 -25.44
CA PRO A 102 6.32 3.05 -25.53
C PRO A 102 6.69 3.93 -24.33
N LYS A 103 6.73 5.25 -24.55
CA LYS A 103 6.94 6.23 -23.50
C LYS A 103 5.61 6.58 -22.83
N VAL A 104 5.56 6.48 -21.51
CA VAL A 104 4.37 6.84 -20.72
C VAL A 104 4.74 7.95 -19.75
N LEU A 105 4.03 9.08 -19.83
CA LEU A 105 4.17 10.19 -18.88
C LEU A 105 2.92 10.27 -18.00
N ASP A 106 3.11 10.12 -16.69
CA ASP A 106 2.11 10.47 -15.69
C ASP A 106 2.46 11.83 -15.07
N CYS A 107 1.71 12.86 -15.46
CA CYS A 107 1.91 14.23 -15.00
C CYS A 107 1.48 14.48 -13.53
N PHE A 108 0.75 13.53 -12.93
CA PHE A 108 0.15 13.67 -11.60
C PHE A 108 0.27 12.36 -10.81
N ALA A 109 1.50 11.84 -10.76
CA ALA A 109 1.76 10.46 -10.36
C ALA A 109 1.45 10.18 -8.89
N GLY A 110 1.52 11.19 -8.02
CA GLY A 110 1.23 11.09 -6.59
C GLY A 110 1.93 9.89 -5.94
N GLY A 111 1.15 8.88 -5.54
CA GLY A 111 1.64 7.68 -4.87
C GLY A 111 2.27 6.61 -5.77
N GLY A 112 2.32 6.81 -7.09
CA GLY A 112 3.10 6.01 -8.03
C GLY A 112 2.42 4.78 -8.63
N SER A 113 1.09 4.60 -8.48
CA SER A 113 0.40 3.39 -8.97
C SER A 113 0.46 3.21 -10.48
N ILE A 114 0.07 4.24 -11.25
CA ILE A 114 0.07 4.20 -12.71
C ILE A 114 1.49 4.01 -13.26
N PRO A 115 2.51 4.80 -12.85
CA PRO A 115 3.84 4.61 -13.40
C PRO A 115 4.47 3.27 -12.99
N LEU A 116 4.18 2.75 -11.78
CA LEU A 116 4.65 1.43 -11.39
C LEU A 116 4.10 0.34 -12.31
N GLU A 117 2.81 0.39 -12.62
CA GLU A 117 2.18 -0.61 -13.48
C GLU A 117 2.57 -0.44 -14.95
N ALA A 118 2.80 0.79 -15.43
CA ALA A 118 3.38 1.05 -16.74
C ALA A 118 4.81 0.47 -16.87
N LEU A 119 5.66 0.64 -15.85
CA LEU A 119 6.97 -0.01 -15.78
C LEU A 119 6.84 -1.54 -15.80
N ARG A 120 5.88 -2.09 -15.05
CA ARG A 120 5.63 -3.54 -15.01
C ARG A 120 5.28 -4.08 -16.40
N LEU A 121 4.49 -3.33 -17.17
CA LEU A 121 4.12 -3.60 -18.56
C LEU A 121 5.24 -3.32 -19.58
N GLY A 122 6.44 -2.95 -19.14
CA GLY A 122 7.62 -2.76 -20.00
C GLY A 122 7.68 -1.42 -20.72
N CYS A 123 6.94 -0.41 -20.24
CA CYS A 123 6.99 0.94 -20.80
C CYS A 123 8.22 1.71 -20.30
N GLU A 124 8.68 2.68 -21.10
CA GLU A 124 9.61 3.72 -20.67
C GLU A 124 8.82 4.79 -19.92
N THR A 125 8.79 4.70 -18.59
CA THR A 125 7.86 5.48 -17.78
C THR A 125 8.51 6.71 -17.13
N TYR A 126 7.82 7.83 -17.24
CA TYR A 126 8.13 9.12 -16.63
C TYR A 126 7.01 9.49 -15.65
N ALA A 127 7.38 9.86 -14.44
CA ALA A 127 6.44 10.30 -13.40
C ALA A 127 6.82 11.71 -12.94
N LEU A 128 5.87 12.64 -13.01
CA LEU A 128 6.04 14.02 -12.60
C LEU A 128 5.12 14.34 -11.42
N GLU A 129 5.64 15.13 -10.49
CA GLU A 129 4.90 15.60 -9.32
C GLU A 129 5.55 16.84 -8.73
N TYR A 130 4.73 17.78 -8.24
CA TYR A 130 5.21 18.99 -7.58
C TYR A 130 5.40 18.76 -6.07
N ASN A 131 4.57 17.92 -5.46
CA ASN A 131 4.63 17.65 -4.03
C ASN A 131 5.93 16.90 -3.66
N PRO A 132 6.82 17.47 -2.80
CA PRO A 132 8.10 16.85 -2.47
C PRO A 132 7.97 15.50 -1.74
N VAL A 133 6.90 15.30 -0.97
CA VAL A 133 6.61 14.01 -0.31
C VAL A 133 6.29 12.95 -1.37
N ALA A 134 5.50 13.31 -2.38
CA ALA A 134 5.19 12.39 -3.46
C ALA A 134 6.42 12.10 -4.33
N VAL A 135 7.26 13.10 -4.63
CA VAL A 135 8.54 12.88 -5.32
C VAL A 135 9.41 11.84 -4.58
N LEU A 136 9.50 11.93 -3.25
CA LEU A 136 10.21 10.94 -2.44
C LEU A 136 9.58 9.54 -2.54
N ILE A 137 8.25 9.45 -2.47
CA ILE A 137 7.51 8.18 -2.64
C ILE A 137 7.77 7.58 -4.02
N LEU A 138 7.71 8.39 -5.08
CA LEU A 138 7.97 7.96 -6.46
C LEU A 138 9.40 7.42 -6.60
N LYS A 139 10.40 8.10 -6.01
CA LYS A 139 11.77 7.60 -5.99
C LYS A 139 11.87 6.25 -5.28
N ALA A 140 11.23 6.11 -4.12
CA ALA A 140 11.24 4.87 -3.35
C ALA A 140 10.50 3.70 -4.04
N VAL A 141 9.45 3.99 -4.82
CA VAL A 141 8.64 2.97 -5.51
C VAL A 141 9.22 2.61 -6.88
N LEU A 142 9.73 3.58 -7.63
CA LEU A 142 10.09 3.41 -9.05
C LEU A 142 11.61 3.34 -9.26
N GLU A 143 12.38 4.22 -8.63
CA GLU A 143 13.80 4.43 -8.95
C GLU A 143 14.74 3.57 -8.08
N TYR A 144 14.58 3.65 -6.76
CA TYR A 144 15.50 3.03 -5.81
C TYR A 144 15.52 1.50 -5.88
N PRO A 145 14.38 0.78 -6.03
CA PRO A 145 14.41 -0.67 -6.20
C PRO A 145 15.19 -1.08 -7.46
N GLN A 146 15.06 -0.36 -8.56
CA GLN A 146 15.81 -0.65 -9.79
C GLN A 146 17.30 -0.38 -9.62
N LYS A 147 17.64 0.77 -9.03
CA LYS A 147 19.03 1.21 -8.87
C LYS A 147 19.82 0.38 -7.84
N TYR A 148 19.17 -0.07 -6.76
CA TYR A 148 19.84 -0.65 -5.60
C TYR A 148 19.47 -2.13 -5.32
N SER A 149 18.67 -2.78 -6.16
CA SER A 149 18.31 -4.20 -5.97
C SER A 149 19.48 -5.17 -6.19
N GLN A 150 20.43 -4.81 -7.05
CA GLN A 150 21.56 -5.70 -7.38
C GLN A 150 22.68 -5.65 -6.34
N ALA A 151 22.87 -4.51 -5.69
CA ALA A 151 23.86 -4.36 -4.63
C ALA A 151 23.52 -5.28 -3.45
N ARG A 152 24.51 -5.99 -2.92
CA ARG A 152 24.36 -6.86 -1.76
C ARG A 152 25.13 -6.28 -0.58
N ALA A 153 24.54 -6.37 0.61
CA ALA A 153 25.25 -6.15 1.87
C ALA A 153 25.78 -7.49 2.38
N GLU A 154 26.93 -7.46 3.05
CA GLU A 154 27.41 -8.61 3.81
C GLU A 154 26.42 -8.88 4.96
N ASP A 155 25.91 -10.10 5.01
CA ASP A 155 25.08 -10.57 6.11
C ASP A 155 26.03 -10.94 7.27
N PRO A 156 25.84 -10.44 8.50
CA PRO A 156 26.66 -10.89 9.63
C PRO A 156 26.58 -12.42 9.73
N LYS A 157 27.73 -13.09 9.52
CA LYS A 157 27.87 -14.55 9.42
C LYS A 157 26.99 -15.27 10.45
N GLN A 158 26.04 -16.08 9.99
CA GLN A 158 25.44 -17.11 10.85
C GLN A 158 26.44 -18.24 11.02
N THR A 159 27.13 -18.25 12.15
CA THR A 159 27.99 -19.38 12.54
C THR A 159 27.08 -20.53 12.96
N THR A 160 26.99 -21.57 12.12
CA THR A 160 26.37 -22.84 12.52
C THR A 160 27.47 -23.80 13.00
N LEU A 161 27.12 -24.79 13.83
CA LEU A 161 28.07 -25.82 14.29
C LEU A 161 28.72 -26.64 13.15
N ALA A 162 28.23 -26.50 11.90
CA ALA A 162 28.67 -27.27 10.74
C ALA A 162 29.61 -26.50 9.78
N GLY A 163 30.10 -25.32 10.17
CA GLY A 163 31.03 -24.51 9.36
C GLY A 163 30.39 -23.25 8.74
N GLU A 164 31.23 -22.43 8.09
CA GLU A 164 30.82 -21.17 7.47
C GLU A 164 29.91 -21.44 6.25
N VAL A 165 28.60 -21.21 6.39
CA VAL A 165 27.70 -21.20 5.24
C VAL A 165 27.77 -19.83 4.59
N GLN A 166 28.30 -19.79 3.36
CA GLN A 166 28.35 -18.57 2.55
C GLN A 166 26.91 -18.19 2.15
N THR A 167 26.28 -17.28 2.90
CA THR A 167 24.94 -16.80 2.56
C THR A 167 25.04 -15.89 1.34
N LYS A 168 24.13 -16.03 0.37
CA LYS A 168 23.92 -14.99 -0.64
C LYS A 168 23.46 -13.75 0.11
N GLY A 169 24.34 -12.76 0.28
CA GLY A 169 24.09 -11.56 1.08
C GLY A 169 22.74 -10.88 0.79
N ILE A 170 22.22 -10.14 1.76
CA ILE A 170 20.90 -9.50 1.69
C ILE A 170 20.95 -8.35 0.66
N PRO A 171 19.91 -8.13 -0.17
CA PRO A 171 19.82 -6.94 -1.01
C PRO A 171 20.06 -5.67 -0.18
N ARG A 172 20.99 -4.82 -0.63
CA ARG A 172 21.47 -3.67 0.14
C ARG A 172 20.33 -2.73 0.55
N LEU A 173 19.38 -2.51 -0.36
CA LEU A 173 18.19 -1.70 -0.06
C LEU A 173 17.38 -2.27 1.12
N LEU A 174 17.19 -3.59 1.19
CA LEU A 174 16.48 -4.22 2.31
C LEU A 174 17.26 -4.08 3.62
N TYR A 175 18.58 -4.26 3.55
CA TYR A 175 19.47 -4.04 4.69
C TYR A 175 19.38 -2.59 5.20
N ASP A 176 19.50 -1.60 4.31
CA ASP A 176 19.49 -0.18 4.69
C ASP A 176 18.12 0.22 5.25
N VAL A 177 17.01 -0.21 4.63
CA VAL A 177 15.65 0.05 5.16
C VAL A 177 15.48 -0.51 6.56
N LYS A 178 15.95 -1.75 6.80
CA LYS A 178 15.88 -2.36 8.13
C LYS A 178 16.75 -1.59 9.14
N ARG A 179 18.01 -1.33 8.80
CA ARG A 179 18.97 -0.62 9.66
C ARG A 179 18.46 0.75 10.07
N TRP A 180 18.03 1.56 9.11
CA TRP A 180 17.54 2.91 9.39
C TRP A 180 16.18 2.88 10.09
N GLY A 181 15.31 1.92 9.78
CA GLY A 181 14.06 1.71 10.51
C GLY A 181 14.28 1.38 11.98
N GLU A 182 15.23 0.49 12.28
CA GLU A 182 15.63 0.15 13.66
C GLU A 182 16.25 1.35 14.37
N TRP A 183 17.09 2.13 13.68
CA TRP A 183 17.66 3.35 14.24
C TRP A 183 16.57 4.38 14.61
N VAL A 184 15.63 4.68 13.69
CA VAL A 184 14.51 5.59 13.96
C VAL A 184 13.67 5.09 15.14
N LEU A 185 13.37 3.79 15.20
CA LEU A 185 12.62 3.20 16.31
C LEU A 185 13.34 3.39 17.65
N ASN A 186 14.66 3.19 17.67
CA ASN A 186 15.46 3.32 18.88
C ASN A 186 15.58 4.78 19.33
N GLU A 187 15.76 5.73 18.42
CA GLU A 187 15.79 7.16 18.75
C GLU A 187 14.41 7.64 19.24
N ALA A 188 13.32 7.22 18.59
CA ALA A 188 11.97 7.52 19.06
C ALA A 188 11.72 6.96 20.47
N ARG A 189 12.16 5.73 20.76
CA ARG A 189 12.07 5.16 22.13
C ARG A 189 12.81 6.00 23.17
N LYS A 190 14.00 6.53 22.84
CA LYS A 190 14.75 7.40 23.75
C LYS A 190 14.04 8.74 23.99
N GLU A 191 13.53 9.34 22.93
CA GLU A 191 12.95 10.69 22.98
C GLU A 191 11.58 10.71 23.66
N ILE A 192 10.68 9.81 23.26
CA ILE A 192 9.27 9.82 23.68
C ILE A 192 8.88 8.65 24.59
N GLY A 193 9.76 7.68 24.83
CA GLY A 193 9.43 6.47 25.61
C GLY A 193 8.97 6.76 27.03
N ARG A 194 9.45 7.85 27.65
CA ARG A 194 8.98 8.30 28.99
C ARG A 194 7.48 8.60 29.06
N PHE A 195 6.85 8.90 27.93
CA PHE A 195 5.40 9.16 27.86
C PHE A 195 4.58 7.87 27.69
N TYR A 196 5.23 6.74 27.46
CA TYR A 196 4.61 5.42 27.28
C TYR A 196 5.25 4.40 28.23
N PRO A 197 5.16 4.62 29.56
CA PRO A 197 5.75 3.71 30.53
C PRO A 197 5.13 2.31 30.42
N PRO A 198 5.92 1.24 30.66
CA PRO A 198 5.39 -0.10 30.69
C PRO A 198 4.40 -0.28 31.85
N ASP A 199 3.32 -1.02 31.60
CA ASP A 199 2.37 -1.46 32.61
C ASP A 199 3.01 -2.54 33.52
N PRO A 200 2.42 -2.86 34.69
CA PRO A 200 2.96 -3.85 35.62
C PRO A 200 3.22 -5.24 35.02
N ASP A 201 2.53 -5.59 33.93
CA ASP A 201 2.70 -6.84 33.19
C ASP A 201 3.78 -6.78 32.10
N GLY A 202 4.46 -5.63 31.98
CA GLY A 202 5.51 -5.37 30.99
C GLY A 202 5.00 -4.93 29.61
N SER A 203 3.67 -4.79 29.43
CA SER A 203 3.11 -4.28 28.17
C SER A 203 3.36 -2.78 28.01
N ILE A 204 3.57 -2.32 26.77
CA ILE A 204 3.81 -0.90 26.47
C ILE A 204 2.53 -0.32 25.84
N PRO A 205 1.97 0.77 26.38
CA PRO A 205 0.83 1.43 25.79
C PRO A 205 1.12 1.86 24.35
N VAL A 206 0.25 1.50 23.40
CA VAL A 206 0.37 1.92 21.99
C VAL A 206 -0.22 3.32 21.77
N GLY A 207 -1.05 3.80 22.71
CA GLY A 207 -1.71 5.10 22.62
C GLY A 207 -2.60 5.36 23.83
N TYR A 208 -2.88 6.64 24.07
CA TYR A 208 -3.80 7.09 25.11
C TYR A 208 -5.08 7.63 24.47
N ILE A 209 -6.22 7.31 25.08
CA ILE A 209 -7.51 7.90 24.73
C ILE A 209 -7.84 8.93 25.80
N TRP A 210 -8.13 10.15 25.38
CA TRP A 210 -8.55 11.22 26.26
C TRP A 210 -9.87 11.82 25.74
N ALA A 211 -10.70 12.29 26.65
CA ALA A 211 -11.96 12.95 26.35
C ALA A 211 -12.05 14.26 27.14
N ARG A 212 -12.55 15.31 26.49
CA ARG A 212 -12.93 16.54 27.22
C ARG A 212 -14.15 16.24 28.06
N THR A 213 -14.21 16.75 29.28
CA THR A 213 -15.39 16.66 30.13
C THR A 213 -16.18 17.95 30.12
N ILE A 214 -17.49 17.85 30.32
CA ILE A 214 -18.37 18.99 30.59
C ILE A 214 -19.15 18.72 31.87
N LYS A 215 -19.57 19.78 32.57
CA LYS A 215 -20.55 19.62 33.65
C LYS A 215 -21.94 19.42 33.06
N CYS A 216 -22.69 18.47 33.63
CA CYS A 216 -24.09 18.26 33.30
C CYS A 216 -24.86 19.56 33.53
N GLN A 217 -25.60 19.99 32.51
CA GLN A 217 -26.36 21.24 32.55
C GLN A 217 -27.57 21.19 33.49
N ASN A 218 -28.00 19.99 33.92
CA ASN A 218 -29.04 19.86 34.94
C ASN A 218 -28.46 20.27 36.31
N PRO A 219 -28.96 21.36 36.94
CA PRO A 219 -28.43 21.86 38.21
C PRO A 219 -28.49 20.85 39.36
N SER A 220 -29.45 19.92 39.34
CA SER A 220 -29.56 18.85 40.34
C SER A 220 -28.52 17.74 40.15
N CYS A 221 -28.05 17.53 38.93
CA CYS A 221 -27.02 16.54 38.60
C CYS A 221 -25.62 17.12 38.81
N GLY A 222 -25.21 18.07 37.96
CA GLY A 222 -23.89 18.72 38.01
C GLY A 222 -22.69 17.80 37.77
N ALA A 223 -22.90 16.56 37.28
CA ALA A 223 -21.83 15.59 37.10
C ALA A 223 -20.88 15.93 35.94
N GLU A 224 -19.61 15.53 36.06
CA GLU A 224 -18.64 15.63 34.97
C GLU A 224 -18.85 14.49 33.96
N VAL A 225 -19.23 14.86 32.74
CA VAL A 225 -19.58 13.94 31.66
C VAL A 225 -18.51 13.99 30.57
N PRO A 226 -17.88 12.86 30.22
CA PRO A 226 -16.91 12.80 29.13
C PRO A 226 -17.61 12.91 27.77
N LEU A 227 -17.11 13.83 26.93
CA LEU A 227 -17.54 14.02 25.56
C LEU A 227 -16.89 12.98 24.64
N MET A 228 -17.49 11.80 24.58
CA MET A 228 -17.06 10.73 23.67
C MET A 228 -18.15 10.41 22.66
N LYS A 229 -17.80 10.39 21.37
CA LYS A 229 -18.74 9.99 20.29
C LYS A 229 -19.01 8.47 20.29
N GLN A 230 -18.03 7.68 20.73
CA GLN A 230 -18.13 6.22 20.78
C GLN A 230 -17.33 5.65 21.94
N PHE A 231 -17.78 4.52 22.46
CA PHE A 231 -17.10 3.76 23.51
C PHE A 231 -16.44 2.47 23.01
N TRP A 232 -16.57 2.15 21.72
CA TRP A 232 -15.93 0.96 21.14
C TRP A 232 -14.42 1.19 20.97
N LEU A 233 -13.61 0.37 21.63
CA LEU A 233 -12.17 0.30 21.40
C LEU A 233 -11.84 -0.67 20.26
N ALA A 234 -12.62 -1.74 20.13
CA ALA A 234 -12.56 -2.68 19.01
C ALA A 234 -13.96 -3.19 18.68
N LYS A 235 -14.35 -3.14 17.40
CA LYS A 235 -15.64 -3.66 16.92
C LYS A 235 -15.44 -4.45 15.63
N LYS A 236 -14.77 -5.60 15.75
CA LYS A 236 -14.58 -6.59 14.67
C LYS A 236 -15.49 -7.81 14.92
N LYS A 237 -15.65 -8.68 13.91
CA LYS A 237 -16.47 -9.90 14.01
C LYS A 237 -16.07 -10.75 15.23
N ASP A 238 -14.76 -10.93 15.43
CA ASP A 238 -14.19 -11.82 16.45
C ASP A 238 -13.56 -11.08 17.65
N LYS A 239 -13.64 -9.74 17.69
CA LYS A 239 -13.10 -8.93 18.81
C LYS A 239 -13.97 -7.71 19.04
N LYS A 240 -14.70 -7.72 20.16
CA LYS A 240 -15.61 -6.65 20.59
C LYS A 240 -15.20 -6.17 21.98
N ILE A 241 -14.55 -5.02 22.04
CA ILE A 241 -14.09 -4.39 23.29
C ILE A 241 -14.63 -2.97 23.32
N ALA A 242 -15.26 -2.59 24.43
CA ALA A 242 -15.78 -1.26 24.67
C ALA A 242 -15.44 -0.78 26.08
N LEU A 243 -15.30 0.53 26.25
CA LEU A 243 -15.23 1.19 27.55
C LEU A 243 -16.59 1.06 28.25
N LYS A 244 -16.58 0.73 29.53
CA LYS A 244 -17.77 0.66 30.36
C LYS A 244 -17.79 1.88 31.28
N MET A 245 -18.80 2.73 31.15
CA MET A 245 -18.94 3.85 32.07
C MET A 245 -19.29 3.37 33.47
N LEU A 246 -18.48 3.77 34.45
CA LEU A 246 -18.69 3.55 35.88
C LEU A 246 -19.13 4.89 36.49
N VAL A 247 -20.36 4.97 36.98
CA VAL A 247 -20.91 6.24 37.50
C VAL A 247 -20.63 6.33 39.00
N ASP A 248 -19.82 7.30 39.39
CA ASP A 248 -19.63 7.69 40.79
C ASP A 248 -20.61 8.81 41.13
N LYS A 249 -21.67 8.45 41.86
CA LYS A 249 -22.74 9.39 42.24
C LYS A 249 -22.32 10.34 43.35
N GLU A 250 -21.41 9.94 44.22
CA GLU A 250 -20.95 10.77 45.33
C GLU A 250 -20.02 11.87 44.82
N ARG A 251 -19.05 11.49 43.98
CA ARG A 251 -18.11 12.43 43.35
C ARG A 251 -18.68 13.11 42.11
N LYS A 252 -19.87 12.71 41.68
CA LYS A 252 -20.55 13.22 40.48
C LYS A 252 -19.64 13.15 39.24
N ARG A 253 -19.04 11.99 39.02
CA ARG A 253 -18.03 11.74 37.97
C ARG A 253 -18.33 10.43 37.24
N ILE A 254 -17.84 10.32 36.01
CA ILE A 254 -17.83 9.07 35.25
C ILE A 254 -16.40 8.57 35.09
N ASP A 255 -16.20 7.32 35.48
CA ASP A 255 -15.00 6.52 35.31
C ASP A 255 -15.19 5.43 34.23
N PHE A 256 -14.14 4.67 33.94
CA PHE A 256 -14.11 3.64 32.90
C PHE A 256 -13.41 2.36 33.35
#